data_AF-A0A9Q0ZF00-F1
#
_entry.id   AF-A0A9Q0ZF00-F1
#
_cell.length_a   1.000
_cell.length_b   1.000
_cell.length_c   1.000
_cell.angle_alpha   90.00
_cell.angle_beta   90.00
_cell.angle_gamma   90.00
#
_symmetry.space_group_name_H-M   'P 1'
#
loop_
_entity.id
_entity.type
_entity.pdbx_description
1 polymer ?
#
loop_
_entity_poly.entity_id
_entity_poly.type
_entity_poly.pdbx_seq_one_letter_code
_entity_poly.pdbx_strand_id
1 'polypeptide(L)'
;MFMTLSGYESTCGGIAIPYPFGMKEGCFLDERFKIQHCNSSSGDPTLTVNGTDLVVNYISVYSSKIYVNFPIVFTNCEGKDRNTVVDLEGSPFVFSPENYFFASGCDNLAMMNQNNSAIGECLSICDENRDPLIAGCSGINCCQTRIPSNLKVFNVTMKGVDGRDGSVGEKKCRHAYLSYLSYYGGDPSDMKDVDSVGVVLDWGIDRRAFESLVNTFSFEGNPYLYGNCQEGTTYGSYRRKIKAKMAGLEENCVVDLSHDSDDFISSKINQILCRIL
;
A
#
# COMPACT_ATOMS: atom_id res chain seq x y z
N MET A 1 4.85 21.29 13.63
CA MET A 1 6.29 21.46 13.90
C MET A 1 6.90 20.07 13.94
N PHE A 2 7.68 19.68 12.93
CA PHE A 2 8.31 18.36 12.89
C PHE A 2 9.49 18.35 13.87
N MET A 3 9.40 17.56 14.94
CA MET A 3 10.55 17.31 15.81
C MET A 3 11.31 16.10 15.26
N THR A 4 12.30 16.38 14.42
CA THR A 4 13.31 15.38 14.05
C THR A 4 14.27 15.22 15.23
N LEU A 5 14.42 13.99 15.71
CA LEU A 5 15.45 13.66 16.69
C LEU A 5 16.79 13.56 15.96
N SER A 6 17.69 14.48 16.30
CA SER A 6 19.08 14.47 15.90
C SER A 6 19.77 13.21 16.44
N GLY A 7 20.28 12.34 15.58
CA GLY A 7 21.29 11.36 16.01
C GLY A 7 21.36 9.98 15.34
N TYR A 8 20.69 9.69 14.21
CA TYR A 8 21.08 8.60 13.29
C TYR A 8 20.27 8.71 11.98
N GLU A 9 20.75 8.13 10.87
CA GLU A 9 20.07 8.10 9.57
C GLU A 9 18.67 7.48 9.72
N SER A 10 17.68 8.34 9.98
CA SER A 10 16.25 8.03 10.02
C SER A 10 15.62 8.29 8.66
N THR A 11 16.44 8.48 7.63
CA THR A 11 16.01 8.76 6.28
C THR A 11 16.70 7.86 5.28
N CYS A 12 16.02 7.58 4.19
CA CYS A 12 16.50 6.80 3.05
C CYS A 12 15.91 7.39 1.77
N GLY A 13 16.72 7.64 0.75
CA GLY A 13 16.23 8.30 -0.48
C GLY A 13 15.51 9.64 -0.23
N GLY A 14 15.83 10.34 0.86
CA GLY A 14 15.16 11.59 1.25
C GLY A 14 13.82 11.43 1.98
N ILE A 15 13.33 10.21 2.20
CA ILE A 15 12.10 9.95 2.97
C ILE A 15 12.42 9.58 4.41
N ALA A 16 11.56 9.94 5.36
CA ALA A 16 11.69 9.52 6.76
C ALA A 16 11.23 8.07 6.95
N ILE A 17 12.00 7.28 7.70
CA ILE A 17 11.72 5.90 8.08
C ILE A 17 11.45 5.85 9.60
N PRO A 18 10.20 6.09 10.03
CA PRO A 18 9.84 6.07 11.44
C PRO A 18 9.53 4.64 11.92
N TYR A 19 9.73 4.39 13.21
CA TYR A 19 9.23 3.19 13.85
C TYR A 19 7.70 3.05 13.67
N PRO A 20 7.13 1.85 13.39
CA PRO A 20 7.72 0.50 13.49
C PRO A 20 8.66 0.08 12.35
N PHE A 21 8.83 0.92 11.33
CA PHE A 21 9.75 0.66 10.22
C PHE A 21 11.19 0.96 10.60
N GLY A 22 12.12 0.33 9.90
CA GLY A 22 13.55 0.49 10.12
C GLY A 22 14.40 -0.18 9.07
N MET A 23 15.66 0.21 8.96
CA MET A 23 16.58 -0.26 7.91
C MET A 23 17.62 -1.25 8.41
N LYS A 24 17.87 -1.26 9.72
CA LYS A 24 18.91 -2.06 10.37
C LYS A 24 18.27 -2.98 11.40
N GLU A 25 18.92 -4.12 11.61
CA GLU A 25 18.55 -5.08 12.63
C GLU A 25 18.38 -4.40 14.00
N GLY A 26 17.28 -4.72 14.70
CA GLY A 26 16.94 -4.10 15.98
C GLY A 26 16.32 -2.71 15.91
N CYS A 27 16.15 -2.14 14.71
CA CYS A 27 15.59 -0.79 14.51
C CYS A 27 14.23 -0.79 13.79
N PHE A 28 13.69 -1.96 13.50
CA PHE A 28 12.31 -2.20 13.08
C PHE A 28 11.64 -3.13 14.10
N LEU A 29 10.31 -3.11 14.13
CA LEU A 29 9.51 -3.92 15.05
C LEU A 29 9.58 -5.43 14.76
N ASP A 30 9.49 -5.77 13.48
CA ASP A 30 9.37 -7.12 12.94
C ASP A 30 9.95 -7.09 11.52
N GLU A 31 10.50 -8.19 11.03
CA GLU A 31 11.10 -8.27 9.68
C GLU A 31 10.17 -7.74 8.58
N ARG A 32 8.85 -7.86 8.75
CA ARG A 32 7.86 -7.35 7.79
C ARG A 32 7.80 -5.82 7.73
N PHE A 33 8.42 -5.11 8.66
CA PHE A 33 8.56 -3.64 8.66
C PHE A 33 9.95 -3.16 8.23
N LYS A 34 10.81 -4.07 7.78
CA LYS A 34 12.16 -3.74 7.31
C LYS A 34 12.10 -3.00 5.97
N ILE A 35 12.81 -1.88 5.90
CA ILE A 35 13.01 -1.11 4.67
C ILE A 35 14.41 -1.41 4.13
N GLN A 36 14.47 -1.78 2.85
CA GLN A 36 15.69 -2.19 2.17
C GLN A 36 16.18 -1.14 1.17
N HIS A 37 17.36 -1.40 0.59
CA HIS A 37 17.99 -0.59 -0.46
C HIS A 37 18.32 0.86 -0.05
N CYS A 38 18.72 1.05 1.20
CA CYS A 38 19.11 2.33 1.79
C CYS A 38 20.62 2.55 1.91
N ASN A 39 21.43 1.78 1.17
CA ASN A 39 22.89 1.79 1.31
C ASN A 39 23.56 3.02 0.67
N SER A 40 22.85 3.80 -0.13
CA SER A 40 23.31 5.07 -0.68
C SER A 40 22.20 6.11 -0.61
N SER A 41 22.58 7.39 -0.54
CA SER A 41 21.68 8.54 -0.58
C SER A 41 20.86 8.68 -1.88
N SER A 42 21.10 7.79 -2.86
CA SER A 42 20.42 7.71 -4.16
C SER A 42 19.61 6.42 -4.35
N GLY A 43 19.53 5.55 -3.34
CA GLY A 43 18.75 4.32 -3.44
C GLY A 43 17.27 4.57 -3.22
N ASP A 44 16.43 3.94 -4.03
CA ASP A 44 14.99 3.91 -3.83
C ASP A 44 14.68 2.94 -2.66
N PRO A 45 14.17 3.43 -1.51
CA PRO A 45 13.80 2.56 -0.40
C PRO A 45 12.74 1.59 -0.85
N THR A 46 12.82 0.34 -0.41
CA THR A 46 11.83 -0.68 -0.75
C THR A 46 11.29 -1.38 0.48
N LEU A 47 10.00 -1.69 0.41
CA LEU A 47 9.32 -2.63 1.29
C LEU A 47 9.13 -3.92 0.52
N THR A 48 9.68 -5.02 1.03
CA THR A 48 9.50 -6.34 0.42
C THR A 48 8.35 -7.08 1.08
N VAL A 49 7.33 -7.43 0.31
CA VAL A 49 6.19 -8.21 0.78
C VAL A 49 6.03 -9.46 -0.10
N ASN A 50 6.12 -10.64 0.51
CA ASN A 50 5.99 -11.93 -0.17
C ASN A 50 6.82 -12.05 -1.47
N GLY A 51 8.06 -11.54 -1.44
CA GLY A 51 8.99 -11.57 -2.58
C GLY A 51 8.78 -10.47 -3.63
N THR A 52 7.85 -9.53 -3.40
CA THR A 52 7.65 -8.34 -4.24
C THR A 52 8.26 -7.12 -3.57
N ASP A 53 9.16 -6.43 -4.28
CA ASP A 53 9.73 -5.17 -3.82
C ASP A 53 8.86 -3.99 -4.28
N LEU A 54 8.36 -3.22 -3.31
CA LEU A 54 7.57 -2.02 -3.52
C LEU A 54 8.38 -0.80 -3.10
N VAL A 55 8.66 0.11 -4.04
CA VAL A 55 9.39 1.35 -3.73
C VAL A 55 8.55 2.22 -2.81
N VAL A 56 9.11 2.65 -1.69
CA VAL A 56 8.42 3.45 -0.69
C VAL A 56 8.60 4.93 -0.99
N ASN A 57 7.48 5.62 -1.13
CA ASN A 57 7.46 7.06 -1.39
C ASN A 57 7.29 7.87 -0.11
N TYR A 58 6.51 7.37 0.85
CA TYR A 58 6.19 8.08 2.09
C TYR A 58 5.59 7.12 3.13
N ILE A 59 5.89 7.36 4.41
CA ILE A 59 5.32 6.63 5.54
C ILE A 59 4.63 7.62 6.47
N SER A 60 3.34 7.42 6.72
CA SER A 60 2.58 8.16 7.72
C SER A 60 2.22 7.27 8.89
N VAL A 61 2.90 7.50 10.01
CA VAL A 61 2.59 6.84 11.28
C VAL A 61 1.29 7.37 11.89
N TYR A 62 0.98 8.63 11.66
CA TYR A 62 -0.25 9.25 12.16
C TYR A 62 -1.52 8.73 11.50
N SER A 63 -1.45 8.24 10.26
CA SER A 63 -2.61 7.67 9.56
C SER A 63 -2.49 6.18 9.31
N SER A 64 -1.50 5.52 9.94
CA SER A 64 -1.22 4.09 9.74
C SER A 64 -1.13 3.70 8.25
N LYS A 65 -0.45 4.52 7.45
CA LYS A 65 -0.35 4.38 6.00
C LYS A 65 1.09 4.36 5.49
N ILE A 66 1.29 3.64 4.40
CA ILE A 66 2.52 3.66 3.61
C ILE A 66 2.15 3.82 2.13
N TYR A 67 2.86 4.73 1.45
CA TYR A 67 2.67 5.06 0.05
C TYR A 67 3.80 4.41 -0.73
N VAL A 68 3.45 3.62 -1.74
CA VAL A 68 4.39 2.83 -2.53
C VAL A 68 4.17 2.99 -4.03
N ASN A 69 5.21 2.78 -4.83
CA ASN A 69 5.04 2.55 -6.26
C ASN A 69 4.65 1.09 -6.49
N PHE A 70 3.63 0.91 -7.30
CA PHE A 70 2.96 -0.35 -7.51
C PHE A 70 2.90 -0.66 -9.02
N PRO A 71 3.17 -1.91 -9.44
CA PRO A 71 3.29 -2.24 -10.86
C PRO A 71 1.94 -2.14 -11.58
N ILE A 72 1.97 -1.70 -12.84
CA ILE A 72 0.84 -1.82 -13.75
C ILE A 72 0.81 -3.23 -14.38
N VAL A 73 -0.38 -3.80 -14.53
CA VAL A 73 -0.61 -5.05 -15.28
C VAL A 73 -0.93 -4.70 -16.73
N PHE A 74 -0.19 -5.29 -17.66
CA PHE A 74 -0.30 -5.07 -19.10
C PHE A 74 -0.71 -6.36 -19.82
N THR A 75 -1.57 -6.26 -20.82
CA THR A 75 -1.96 -7.38 -21.69
C THR A 75 -2.19 -6.91 -23.11
N ASN A 76 -1.67 -7.66 -24.08
CA ASN A 76 -1.65 -7.31 -25.50
C ASN A 76 -0.92 -5.98 -25.79
N CYS A 77 0.11 -5.67 -25.02
CA CYS A 77 0.92 -4.47 -25.17
C CYS A 77 2.29 -4.87 -25.71
N GLU A 78 2.65 -4.35 -26.88
CA GLU A 78 3.87 -4.73 -27.60
C GLU A 78 5.11 -4.60 -26.72
N GLY A 79 5.74 -5.73 -26.40
CA GLY A 79 6.96 -5.78 -25.57
C GLY A 79 6.77 -5.44 -24.09
N LYS A 80 5.54 -5.18 -23.61
CA LYS A 80 5.26 -4.77 -22.22
C LYS A 80 4.31 -5.71 -21.47
N ASP A 81 3.85 -6.80 -22.10
CA ASP A 81 2.98 -7.79 -21.45
C ASP A 81 3.58 -8.27 -20.12
N ARG A 82 2.88 -7.95 -19.02
CA ARG A 82 3.33 -8.20 -17.67
C ARG A 82 2.12 -8.42 -16.78
N ASN A 83 2.02 -9.62 -16.21
CA ASN A 83 1.02 -9.94 -15.20
C ASN A 83 1.70 -10.15 -13.84
N THR A 84 1.79 -9.07 -13.06
CA THR A 84 2.36 -9.13 -11.70
C THR A 84 1.24 -9.31 -10.70
N VAL A 85 1.28 -10.40 -9.94
CA VAL A 85 0.42 -10.59 -8.78
C VAL A 85 1.16 -10.05 -7.56
N VAL A 86 0.49 -9.20 -6.78
CA VAL A 86 1.03 -8.73 -5.50
C VAL A 86 0.16 -9.27 -4.37
N ASP A 87 0.80 -10.02 -3.48
CA ASP A 87 0.16 -10.72 -2.38
C ASP A 87 0.62 -10.14 -1.05
N LEU A 88 -0.30 -9.55 -0.28
CA LEU A 88 -0.06 -9.00 1.04
C LEU A 88 -0.53 -9.93 2.17
N GLU A 89 -0.97 -11.17 1.87
CA GLU A 89 -1.41 -12.13 2.88
C GLU A 89 -0.27 -12.48 3.84
N GLY A 90 -0.60 -12.67 5.13
CA GLY A 90 0.37 -12.87 6.21
C GLY A 90 1.21 -11.64 6.59
N SER A 91 1.13 -10.56 5.82
CA SER A 91 1.81 -9.29 6.09
C SER A 91 0.94 -8.35 6.96
N PRO A 92 1.55 -7.37 7.66
CA PRO A 92 0.82 -6.35 8.40
C PRO A 92 0.12 -5.32 7.50
N PHE A 93 0.21 -5.46 6.18
CA PHE A 93 -0.30 -4.49 5.20
C PHE A 93 -1.61 -4.96 4.55
N VAL A 94 -2.47 -4.01 4.18
CA VAL A 94 -3.69 -4.23 3.41
C VAL A 94 -3.87 -3.08 2.44
N PHE A 95 -4.48 -3.30 1.27
CA PHE A 95 -4.76 -2.20 0.36
C PHE A 95 -5.76 -1.23 1.01
N SER A 96 -5.37 0.04 1.07
CA SER A 96 -6.22 1.09 1.67
C SER A 96 -7.47 1.32 0.82
N PRO A 97 -8.67 1.53 1.41
CA PRO A 97 -9.88 1.85 0.66
C PRO A 97 -9.81 3.20 -0.07
N GLU A 98 -8.73 3.97 0.12
CA GLU A 98 -8.41 5.18 -0.67
C GLU A 98 -7.95 4.87 -2.09
N ASN A 99 -7.54 3.63 -2.37
CA ASN A 99 -7.18 3.25 -3.74
C ASN A 99 -8.42 2.98 -4.59
N TYR A 100 -8.32 3.39 -5.84
CA TYR A 100 -9.24 3.02 -6.90
C TYR A 100 -8.59 1.94 -7.76
N PHE A 101 -9.41 1.01 -8.24
CA PHE A 101 -9.05 0.07 -9.29
C PHE A 101 -9.35 0.69 -10.64
N PHE A 102 -8.35 0.71 -11.51
CA PHE A 102 -8.43 1.24 -12.85
C PHE A 102 -8.27 0.14 -13.89
N ALA A 103 -9.02 0.27 -14.99
CA ALA A 103 -8.79 -0.43 -16.23
C ALA A 103 -8.71 0.58 -17.36
N SER A 104 -7.55 0.70 -17.99
CA SER A 104 -7.31 1.65 -19.08
C SER A 104 -7.08 0.91 -20.40
N GLY A 105 -7.50 1.53 -21.49
CA GLY A 105 -7.62 0.90 -22.80
C GLY A 105 -9.08 0.64 -23.16
N CYS A 106 -9.33 0.30 -24.42
CA CYS A 106 -10.67 0.03 -24.92
C CYS A 106 -10.89 -1.47 -25.16
N ASP A 107 -12.16 -1.89 -25.14
CA ASP A 107 -12.54 -3.31 -25.16
C ASP A 107 -11.85 -4.07 -24.02
N ASN A 108 -11.97 -3.57 -22.80
CA ASN A 108 -11.29 -4.11 -21.62
C ASN A 108 -12.28 -4.41 -20.51
N LEU A 109 -12.46 -5.69 -20.20
CA LEU A 109 -13.09 -6.16 -18.98
C LEU A 109 -11.99 -6.69 -18.04
N ALA A 110 -11.61 -5.86 -17.07
CA ALA A 110 -10.64 -6.21 -16.05
C ALA A 110 -11.36 -6.67 -14.78
N MET A 111 -10.97 -7.83 -14.25
CA MET A 111 -11.57 -8.43 -13.06
C MET A 111 -10.48 -8.62 -12.00
N MET A 112 -10.71 -8.05 -10.81
CA MET A 112 -9.91 -8.36 -9.63
C MET A 112 -10.36 -9.70 -9.06
N ASN A 113 -9.40 -10.58 -8.78
CA ASN A 113 -9.66 -11.92 -8.29
C ASN A 113 -9.04 -12.14 -6.91
N GLN A 114 -9.80 -12.77 -6.02
CA GLN A 114 -9.32 -13.26 -4.74
C GLN A 114 -10.03 -14.59 -4.43
N ASN A 115 -9.31 -15.57 -3.86
CA ASN A 115 -9.85 -16.89 -3.56
C ASN A 115 -10.57 -17.56 -4.76
N ASN A 116 -9.98 -17.45 -5.95
CA ASN A 116 -10.52 -17.95 -7.23
C ASN A 116 -11.89 -17.36 -7.63
N SER A 117 -12.28 -16.23 -7.05
CA SER A 117 -13.54 -15.54 -7.36
C SER A 117 -13.26 -14.10 -7.79
N ALA A 118 -14.01 -13.61 -8.78
CA ALA A 118 -14.01 -12.20 -9.13
C ALA A 118 -14.71 -11.41 -8.00
N ILE A 119 -14.02 -10.42 -7.44
CA ILE A 119 -14.48 -9.59 -6.32
C ILE A 119 -14.76 -8.14 -6.72
N GLY A 120 -14.41 -7.78 -7.94
CA GLY A 120 -14.67 -6.49 -8.53
C GLY A 120 -14.30 -6.49 -10.01
N GLU A 121 -14.97 -5.65 -10.78
CA GLU A 121 -14.76 -5.54 -12.22
C GLU A 121 -14.73 -4.08 -12.66
N CYS A 122 -14.01 -3.84 -13.75
CA CYS A 122 -14.01 -2.57 -14.45
C CYS A 122 -14.10 -2.83 -15.95
N LEU A 123 -15.12 -2.24 -16.57
CA LEU A 123 -15.44 -2.40 -17.98
C LEU A 123 -15.20 -1.08 -18.72
N SER A 124 -14.42 -1.11 -19.80
CA SER A 124 -14.30 0.01 -20.72
C SER A 124 -14.60 -0.40 -22.17
N ILE A 125 -15.49 0.37 -22.81
CA ILE A 125 -15.82 0.24 -24.24
C ILE A 125 -15.04 1.27 -25.07
N CYS A 126 -15.06 1.11 -26.40
CA CYS A 126 -14.32 1.95 -27.33
C CYS A 126 -15.13 3.15 -27.83
N ASP A 127 -14.54 4.34 -27.76
CA ASP A 127 -15.00 5.52 -28.50
C ASP A 127 -13.81 6.39 -28.88
N GLU A 128 -13.46 6.40 -30.16
CA GLU A 128 -12.30 7.15 -30.69
C GLU A 128 -12.62 8.63 -30.91
N ASN A 129 -13.90 9.02 -30.91
CA ASN A 129 -14.33 10.41 -31.13
C ASN A 129 -14.52 11.17 -29.82
N ARG A 130 -14.19 10.54 -28.68
CA ARG A 130 -14.39 11.12 -27.36
C ARG A 130 -13.33 12.17 -27.08
N ASP A 131 -13.74 13.38 -26.74
CA ASP A 131 -12.84 14.43 -26.26
C ASP A 131 -12.20 14.04 -24.92
N PRO A 132 -10.87 13.80 -24.86
CA PRO A 132 -10.18 13.41 -23.63
C PRO A 132 -10.31 14.44 -22.50
N LEU A 133 -10.49 15.73 -22.83
CA LEU A 133 -10.60 16.84 -21.87
C LEU A 133 -11.96 16.88 -21.16
N ILE A 134 -13.00 16.33 -21.79
CA ILE A 134 -14.34 16.14 -21.20
C ILE A 134 -14.48 14.70 -20.66
N ALA A 135 -13.64 13.78 -21.13
CA ALA A 135 -13.66 12.38 -20.79
C ALA A 135 -13.10 12.10 -19.38
N GLY A 136 -14.00 11.83 -18.43
CA GLY A 136 -13.65 11.09 -17.21
C GLY A 136 -13.33 9.61 -17.49
N CYS A 137 -12.74 8.93 -16.50
CA CYS A 137 -12.53 7.49 -16.50
C CYS A 137 -13.80 6.74 -16.03
N SER A 138 -14.86 6.78 -16.85
CA SER A 138 -16.22 6.35 -16.48
C SER A 138 -16.81 5.27 -17.39
N GLY A 139 -15.97 4.39 -17.94
CA GLY A 139 -16.39 3.23 -18.73
C GLY A 139 -16.19 3.35 -20.24
N ILE A 140 -15.58 4.43 -20.73
CA ILE A 140 -15.24 4.60 -22.15
C ILE A 140 -13.74 4.88 -22.25
N ASN A 141 -12.98 3.99 -22.91
CA ASN A 141 -11.51 3.93 -22.97
C ASN A 141 -10.78 3.82 -21.61
N CYS A 142 -11.49 4.02 -20.50
CA CYS A 142 -10.99 3.90 -19.13
C CYS A 142 -12.18 3.65 -18.20
N CYS A 143 -11.99 2.82 -17.19
CA CYS A 143 -12.92 2.60 -16.09
C CYS A 143 -12.18 2.73 -14.76
N GLN A 144 -12.84 3.34 -13.77
CA GLN A 144 -12.38 3.31 -12.38
C GLN A 144 -13.50 2.81 -11.46
N THR A 145 -13.15 2.03 -10.45
CA THR A 145 -14.07 1.57 -9.41
C THR A 145 -13.37 1.53 -8.05
N ARG A 146 -14.14 1.42 -6.97
CA ARG A 146 -13.57 1.27 -5.63
C ARG A 146 -13.11 -0.17 -5.42
N ILE A 147 -12.01 -0.34 -4.68
CA ILE A 147 -11.63 -1.68 -4.22
C ILE A 147 -12.54 -2.14 -3.08
N PRO A 148 -12.76 -3.46 -2.93
CA PRO A 148 -13.43 -3.99 -1.75
C PRO A 148 -12.58 -3.74 -0.50
N SER A 149 -13.25 -3.64 0.65
CA SER A 149 -12.55 -3.57 1.93
C SER A 149 -11.79 -4.87 2.20
N ASN A 150 -10.63 -4.77 2.87
CA ASN A 150 -9.78 -5.91 3.21
C ASN A 150 -9.15 -6.64 2.01
N LEU A 151 -9.01 -5.98 0.86
CA LEU A 151 -8.25 -6.54 -0.25
C LEU A 151 -6.79 -6.77 0.17
N LYS A 152 -6.33 -8.03 0.07
CA LYS A 152 -4.96 -8.45 0.39
C LYS A 152 -4.16 -8.88 -0.84
N VAL A 153 -4.85 -9.40 -1.85
CA VAL A 153 -4.23 -9.88 -3.08
C VAL A 153 -4.70 -9.00 -4.24
N PHE A 154 -3.74 -8.40 -4.96
CA PHE A 154 -4.00 -7.79 -6.25
C PHE A 154 -3.63 -8.78 -7.35
N ASN A 155 -4.66 -9.46 -7.86
CA ASN A 155 -4.56 -10.36 -9.00
C ASN A 155 -5.64 -9.96 -10.00
N VAL A 156 -5.26 -9.66 -11.23
CA VAL A 156 -6.17 -9.17 -12.25
C VAL A 156 -6.14 -10.05 -13.49
N THR A 157 -7.34 -10.34 -14.01
CA THR A 157 -7.53 -10.95 -15.33
C THR A 157 -8.24 -9.98 -16.25
N MET A 158 -7.71 -9.76 -17.45
CA MET A 158 -8.31 -8.89 -18.46
C MET A 158 -8.75 -9.70 -19.67
N LYS A 159 -9.92 -9.38 -20.21
CA LYS A 159 -10.44 -9.95 -21.47
C LYS A 159 -11.16 -8.90 -22.30
N GLY A 160 -11.38 -9.21 -23.58
CA GLY A 160 -12.27 -8.42 -24.43
C GLY A 160 -13.73 -8.58 -24.01
N VAL A 161 -14.52 -7.54 -24.28
CA VAL A 161 -15.95 -7.46 -23.96
C VAL A 161 -16.77 -8.34 -24.91
N ASP A 162 -16.38 -8.38 -26.19
CA ASP A 162 -17.20 -8.99 -27.25
C ASP A 162 -17.13 -10.53 -27.34
N GLY A 163 -16.44 -11.22 -26.43
CA GLY A 163 -16.43 -12.69 -26.36
C GLY A 163 -15.91 -13.43 -27.61
N ARG A 164 -15.49 -12.71 -28.66
CA ARG A 164 -14.78 -13.25 -29.82
C ARG A 164 -13.34 -13.51 -29.43
N ASP A 165 -13.15 -14.65 -28.78
CA ASP A 165 -11.84 -15.26 -28.71
C ASP A 165 -11.39 -15.56 -30.16
N GLY A 166 -10.39 -14.81 -30.65
CA GLY A 166 -9.59 -15.27 -31.79
C GLY A 166 -10.09 -15.03 -33.22
N SER A 167 -10.99 -14.08 -33.52
CA SER A 167 -11.22 -13.69 -34.92
C SER A 167 -10.57 -12.35 -35.25
N VAL A 168 -9.26 -12.37 -35.56
CA VAL A 168 -8.49 -11.34 -36.30
C VAL A 168 -9.00 -9.90 -36.07
N GLY A 169 -9.16 -9.52 -34.81
CA GLY A 169 -9.45 -8.16 -34.36
C GLY A 169 -8.21 -7.68 -33.64
N GLU A 170 -7.79 -6.45 -33.91
CA GLU A 170 -6.58 -5.84 -33.33
C GLU A 170 -6.51 -6.14 -31.83
N LYS A 171 -5.46 -6.84 -31.41
CA LYS A 171 -5.17 -7.07 -30.00
C LYS A 171 -4.91 -5.70 -29.36
N LYS A 172 -5.95 -5.08 -28.81
CA LYS A 172 -5.84 -3.78 -28.16
C LYS A 172 -5.08 -3.95 -26.84
N CYS A 173 -4.11 -3.06 -26.62
CA CYS A 173 -3.32 -3.02 -25.39
C CYS A 173 -4.20 -2.60 -24.21
N ARG A 174 -4.20 -3.42 -23.15
CA ARG A 174 -5.05 -3.29 -21.97
C ARG A 174 -4.19 -3.18 -20.72
N HIS A 175 -4.62 -2.31 -19.82
CA HIS A 175 -3.91 -2.01 -18.58
C HIS A 175 -4.86 -2.14 -17.40
N ALA A 176 -4.34 -2.59 -16.27
CA ALA A 176 -5.04 -2.54 -15.00
C ALA A 176 -4.09 -2.23 -13.85
N TYR A 177 -4.52 -1.39 -12.92
CA TYR A 177 -3.68 -0.94 -11.81
C TYR A 177 -4.53 -0.41 -10.64
N LEU A 178 -3.88 -0.24 -9.49
CA LEU A 178 -4.42 0.49 -8.35
C LEU A 178 -3.80 1.89 -8.30
N SER A 179 -4.55 2.90 -7.88
CA SER A 179 -4.01 4.23 -7.62
C SER A 179 -4.78 4.94 -6.51
N TYR A 180 -4.06 5.60 -5.60
CA TYR A 180 -4.70 6.45 -4.57
C TYR A 180 -5.18 7.81 -5.13
N LEU A 181 -4.64 8.21 -6.28
CA LEU A 181 -5.16 9.34 -7.03
C LEU A 181 -6.30 8.84 -7.91
N SER A 182 -7.51 9.33 -7.64
CA SER A 182 -8.60 9.26 -8.61
C SER A 182 -8.19 9.99 -9.90
N TYR A 183 -8.77 9.63 -11.04
CA TYR A 183 -8.46 10.31 -12.29
C TYR A 183 -8.81 11.82 -12.21
N TYR A 184 -7.85 12.69 -12.54
CA TYR A 184 -7.97 14.16 -12.50
C TYR A 184 -7.92 14.84 -13.88
N GLY A 185 -8.09 14.08 -14.98
CA GLY A 185 -7.98 14.57 -16.36
C GLY A 185 -6.65 14.19 -17.02
N GLY A 186 -6.66 13.97 -18.34
CA GLY A 186 -5.52 13.51 -19.16
C GLY A 186 -5.97 12.52 -20.24
N ASP A 187 -5.13 12.13 -21.20
CA ASP A 187 -5.53 11.04 -22.10
C ASP A 187 -5.26 9.70 -21.38
N PRO A 188 -6.24 8.78 -21.24
CA PRO A 188 -5.98 7.43 -20.74
C PRO A 188 -4.87 6.68 -21.49
N SER A 189 -4.56 7.11 -22.72
CA SER A 189 -3.47 6.63 -23.57
C SER A 189 -2.08 7.03 -23.06
N ASP A 190 -1.96 8.03 -22.19
CA ASP A 190 -0.69 8.49 -21.60
C ASP A 190 -0.09 7.46 -20.62
N MET A 191 -0.87 6.43 -20.24
CA MET A 191 -0.40 5.36 -19.36
C MET A 191 0.48 4.31 -20.06
N LYS A 192 0.69 4.40 -21.39
CA LYS A 192 1.46 3.42 -22.16
C LYS A 192 2.93 3.30 -21.73
N ASP A 193 3.50 4.38 -21.19
CA ASP A 193 4.92 4.47 -20.79
C ASP A 193 5.14 4.53 -19.27
N VAL A 194 4.08 4.32 -18.50
CA VAL A 194 4.14 4.33 -17.03
C VAL A 194 4.22 2.90 -16.52
N ASP A 195 5.35 2.49 -15.94
CA ASP A 195 5.52 1.12 -15.44
C ASP A 195 4.95 0.90 -14.03
N SER A 196 4.80 1.97 -13.26
CA SER A 196 4.29 1.93 -11.89
C SER A 196 3.55 3.19 -11.48
N VAL A 197 2.64 3.06 -10.53
CA VAL A 197 1.76 4.13 -10.03
C VAL A 197 1.74 4.13 -8.50
N GLY A 198 1.38 5.27 -7.92
CA GLY A 198 1.30 5.40 -6.46
C GLY A 198 0.09 4.67 -5.89
N VAL A 199 0.31 3.82 -4.89
CA VAL A 199 -0.71 3.09 -4.11
C VAL A 199 -0.51 3.32 -2.62
N VAL A 200 -1.59 3.30 -1.86
CA VAL A 200 -1.57 3.41 -0.39
C VAL A 200 -1.90 2.07 0.25
N LEU A 201 -1.05 1.60 1.16
CA LEU A 201 -1.36 0.48 2.03
C LEU A 201 -1.67 0.99 3.42
N ASP A 202 -2.72 0.48 4.03
CA ASP A 202 -2.89 0.60 5.48
C ASP A 202 -2.00 -0.45 6.14
N TRP A 203 -1.39 -0.12 7.27
CA TRP A 203 -0.58 -1.05 8.06
C TRP A 203 -1.00 -1.02 9.51
N GLY A 204 -0.75 -2.13 10.21
CA GLY A 204 -0.88 -2.14 11.66
C GLY A 204 -0.05 -3.22 12.32
N ILE A 205 -0.01 -3.16 13.65
CA ILE A 205 0.83 -4.05 14.44
C ILE A 205 0.00 -5.24 14.91
N ASP A 206 0.44 -6.43 14.54
CA ASP A 206 -0.08 -7.69 15.06
C ASP A 206 0.15 -7.78 16.58
N ARG A 207 -0.85 -8.28 17.30
CA ARG A 207 -0.81 -8.38 18.75
C ARG A 207 0.32 -9.27 19.26
N ARG A 208 0.64 -10.39 18.61
CA ARG A 208 1.74 -11.28 19.03
C ARG A 208 3.09 -10.61 18.84
N ALA A 209 3.26 -9.86 17.76
CA ALA A 209 4.46 -9.04 17.55
C ALA A 209 4.60 -8.00 18.67
N PHE A 210 3.50 -7.36 19.06
CA PHE A 210 3.51 -6.45 20.21
C PHE A 210 3.77 -7.16 21.56
N GLU A 211 3.14 -8.30 21.82
CA GLU A 211 3.34 -9.05 23.06
C GLU A 211 4.77 -9.60 23.18
N SER A 212 5.37 -10.01 22.06
CA SER A 212 6.79 -10.36 21.98
C SER A 212 7.69 -9.19 22.39
N LEU A 213 7.41 -7.95 21.94
CA LEU A 213 8.11 -6.77 22.44
C LEU A 213 7.91 -6.57 23.94
N VAL A 214 6.70 -6.73 24.44
CA VAL A 214 6.40 -6.52 25.87
C VAL A 214 7.15 -7.55 26.72
N ASN A 215 7.22 -8.81 26.27
CA ASN A 215 7.87 -9.90 26.99
C ASN A 215 9.40 -9.88 26.87
N THR A 216 9.96 -9.43 25.74
CA THR A 216 11.42 -9.31 25.56
C THR A 216 12.00 -8.14 26.36
N PHE A 217 11.17 -7.14 26.71
CA PHE A 217 11.56 -5.95 27.46
C PHE A 217 10.99 -5.92 28.89
N SER A 218 11.17 -7.00 29.66
CA SER A 218 11.07 -6.96 31.12
C SER A 218 12.21 -6.10 31.70
N PHE A 219 11.83 -5.10 32.50
CA PHE A 219 12.67 -4.05 33.07
C PHE A 219 13.78 -4.60 34.00
N GLU A 220 15.04 -4.42 33.57
CA GLU A 220 16.20 -3.91 34.33
C GLU A 220 17.45 -4.20 33.48
N GLY A 221 17.90 -3.20 32.71
CA GLY A 221 19.19 -3.23 32.01
C GLY A 221 19.33 -4.22 30.85
N ASN A 222 18.54 -4.09 29.77
CA ASN A 222 18.85 -4.80 28.53
C ASN A 222 19.50 -3.87 27.48
N PRO A 223 20.82 -3.99 27.24
CA PRO A 223 21.66 -3.06 26.49
C PRO A 223 21.66 -3.34 24.98
N TYR A 224 20.48 -3.43 24.33
CA TYR A 224 20.40 -3.37 22.86
C TYR A 224 20.80 -1.98 22.30
N LEU A 225 21.16 -1.06 23.18
CA LEU A 225 22.21 -0.07 22.98
C LEU A 225 23.59 -0.73 22.72
N TYR A 226 23.74 -1.41 21.59
CA TYR A 226 25.04 -1.48 20.90
C TYR A 226 24.83 -1.57 19.37
N GLY A 227 23.87 -0.80 18.88
CA GLY A 227 23.54 -0.73 17.46
C GLY A 227 22.99 0.64 17.04
N ASN A 228 23.58 1.75 17.49
CA ASN A 228 23.38 3.13 16.99
C ASN A 228 21.96 3.71 16.79
N CYS A 229 20.87 2.97 17.02
CA CYS A 229 19.51 3.47 16.89
C CYS A 229 19.15 4.19 18.20
N GLN A 230 19.50 5.47 18.30
CA GLN A 230 19.26 6.24 19.51
C GLN A 230 17.77 6.42 19.78
N GLU A 231 17.36 6.13 21.02
CA GLU A 231 16.02 6.35 21.53
C GLU A 231 15.65 7.83 21.49
N GLY A 232 14.65 8.16 20.69
CA GLY A 232 13.91 9.39 20.83
C GLY A 232 12.94 9.36 22.02
N THR A 233 12.76 10.48 22.71
CA THR A 233 11.67 10.66 23.70
C THR A 233 10.29 10.35 23.12
N THR A 234 10.12 10.49 21.80
CA THR A 234 8.90 10.11 21.05
C THR A 234 8.63 8.60 21.06
N TYR A 235 9.68 7.76 21.05
CA TYR A 235 9.59 6.29 21.04
C TYR A 235 8.96 5.73 22.32
N GLY A 236 9.38 6.25 23.48
CA GLY A 236 8.84 5.87 24.78
C GLY A 236 7.41 6.37 25.05
N SER A 237 6.98 7.44 24.37
CA SER A 237 5.60 7.93 24.39
C SER A 237 4.69 7.05 23.53
N TYR A 238 5.14 6.71 22.32
CA TYR A 238 4.42 5.84 21.37
C TYR A 238 4.21 4.43 21.93
N ARG A 239 5.24 3.83 22.56
CA ARG A 239 5.17 2.51 23.21
C ARG A 239 4.11 2.43 24.31
N ARG A 240 3.98 3.48 25.14
CA ARG A 240 2.96 3.57 26.20
C ARG A 240 1.54 3.67 25.61
N LYS A 241 1.37 4.41 24.51
CA LYS A 241 0.10 4.53 23.80
C LYS A 241 -0.35 3.21 23.16
N ILE A 242 0.56 2.47 22.51
CA ILE A 242 0.25 1.14 21.94
C ILE A 242 -0.16 0.17 23.06
N LYS A 243 0.59 0.14 24.19
CA LYS A 243 0.27 -0.70 25.35
C LYS A 243 -1.11 -0.40 25.96
N ALA A 244 -1.49 0.88 26.00
CA ALA A 244 -2.79 1.30 26.50
C ALA A 244 -3.93 0.92 25.53
N LYS A 245 -3.75 1.08 24.21
CA LYS A 245 -4.76 0.70 23.19
C LYS A 245 -4.95 -0.82 23.06
N MET A 246 -3.96 -1.63 23.44
CA MET A 246 -4.02 -3.11 23.35
C MET A 246 -4.56 -3.82 24.60
N ALA A 247 -4.69 -3.12 25.73
CA ALA A 247 -5.23 -3.69 26.94
C ALA A 247 -6.73 -4.04 26.75
N GLY A 248 -7.02 -5.33 26.51
CA GLY A 248 -8.39 -5.85 26.41
C GLY A 248 -8.88 -6.26 25.01
N LEU A 249 -8.01 -6.33 24.00
CA LEU A 249 -8.37 -6.85 22.66
C LEU A 249 -8.30 -8.38 22.61
N GLU A 250 -8.88 -9.02 21.59
CA GLU A 250 -8.77 -10.48 21.32
C GLU A 250 -7.46 -10.81 20.56
N GLU A 251 -7.12 -12.10 20.38
CA GLU A 251 -5.80 -12.54 19.85
C GLU A 251 -5.52 -12.15 18.38
N ASN A 252 -6.54 -11.80 17.60
CA ASN A 252 -6.45 -11.56 16.15
C ASN A 252 -6.57 -10.07 15.74
N CYS A 253 -6.45 -9.12 16.67
CA CYS A 253 -6.63 -7.71 16.36
C CYS A 253 -5.32 -7.02 15.93
N VAL A 254 -5.44 -6.15 14.93
CA VAL A 254 -4.40 -5.23 14.47
C VAL A 254 -4.70 -3.83 15.01
N VAL A 255 -3.72 -3.12 15.58
CA VAL A 255 -3.95 -1.78 16.13
C VAL A 255 -3.67 -0.70 15.11
N ASP A 256 -4.69 0.11 14.84
CA ASP A 256 -4.60 1.38 14.12
C ASP A 256 -4.16 2.48 15.11
N LEU A 257 -3.06 3.16 14.76
CA LEU A 257 -2.47 4.20 15.60
C LEU A 257 -2.90 5.61 15.16
N SER A 258 -3.82 5.71 14.21
CA SER A 258 -4.35 6.99 13.78
C SER A 258 -5.22 7.66 14.84
N HIS A 259 -5.11 8.99 14.88
CA HIS A 259 -5.68 9.92 15.85
C HIS A 259 -5.16 9.82 17.30
N ASP A 260 -4.24 10.75 17.60
CA ASP A 260 -4.12 11.44 18.89
C ASP A 260 -3.22 12.67 18.68
N SER A 261 -3.71 13.65 17.91
CA SER A 261 -3.30 15.05 18.10
C SER A 261 -4.12 15.59 19.26
N ASP A 262 -3.47 16.27 20.20
CA ASP A 262 -4.01 16.78 21.48
C ASP A 262 -5.14 17.83 21.38
N ASP A 263 -6.00 17.77 20.36
CA ASP A 263 -7.16 18.66 20.23
C ASP A 263 -8.45 17.96 20.65
N PHE A 264 -8.86 18.30 21.88
CA PHE A 264 -10.24 18.25 22.34
C PHE A 264 -11.15 18.94 21.30
N ILE A 265 -11.98 18.16 20.59
CA ILE A 265 -13.43 18.38 20.40
C ILE A 265 -13.96 17.50 19.25
N SER A 266 -15.03 16.78 19.59
CA SER A 266 -16.08 16.24 18.72
C SER A 266 -15.91 14.81 18.20
N SER A 267 -16.62 13.93 18.89
CA SER A 267 -17.24 12.69 18.42
C SER A 267 -16.95 12.27 16.97
N LYS A 268 -16.10 11.26 16.80
CA LYS A 268 -16.36 10.12 15.92
C LYS A 268 -15.35 9.00 16.21
N ILE A 269 -15.84 8.05 16.99
CA ILE A 269 -15.51 6.61 16.94
C ILE A 269 -14.02 6.27 17.13
N ASN A 270 -13.70 5.75 18.31
CA ASN A 270 -12.63 4.79 18.53
C ASN A 270 -12.75 3.65 17.50
N GLN A 271 -12.09 3.75 16.35
CA GLN A 271 -11.92 2.62 15.45
C GLN A 271 -10.62 1.93 15.82
N ILE A 272 -10.66 1.19 16.94
CA ILE A 272 -9.84 -0.01 17.03
C ILE A 272 -10.39 -0.93 15.96
N LEU A 273 -9.74 -0.97 14.80
CA LEU A 273 -10.03 -1.97 13.79
C LEU A 273 -9.53 -3.32 14.31
N CYS A 274 -10.33 -4.00 15.13
CA CYS A 274 -10.29 -5.47 15.20
C CYS A 274 -10.74 -6.00 13.83
N ARG A 275 -9.92 -5.78 12.79
CA ARG A 275 -10.00 -6.52 11.55
C ARG A 275 -9.43 -7.88 11.91
N ILE A 276 -10.32 -8.85 12.02
CA ILE A 276 -9.96 -10.26 11.91
C ILE A 276 -9.25 -10.36 10.55
N LEU A 277 -7.94 -10.58 10.59
CA LEU A 277 -7.12 -10.95 9.44
C LEU A 277 -7.61 -12.28 8.87
#